data_AF-A0A838P761-F1
#
_entry.id   AF-A0A838P761-F1
#
_cell.length_a   1.000
_cell.length_b   1.000
_cell.length_c   1.000
_cell.angle_alpha   90.00
_cell.angle_beta   90.00
_cell.angle_gamma   90.00
#
_symmetry.space_group_name_H-M   'P 1'
#
loop_
_entity.id
_entity.type
_entity.pdbx_description
1 polymer ?
#
loop_
_entity_poly.entity_id
_entity_poly.type
_entity_poly.pdbx_seq_one_letter_code
_entity_poly.pdbx_strand_id
1 'polypeptide(L)'
;MIAADRDPRATAAWLARHLGTDPVGDRTQPAPARAETAEFRMPEPQDLPHDVAVEASGTVLVTGMFTHRLYRAARPGQRPLVLPLQYARPRCPVGV
;
A
#
# COMPACT_ATOMS: atom_id res chain seq x y z
N MET A 1 0.12 21.57 8.10
CA MET A 1 -0.35 20.22 8.51
C MET A 1 -1.71 19.97 7.86
N ILE A 2 -1.86 18.93 7.04
CA ILE A 2 -3.02 18.70 6.15
C ILE A 2 -4.36 18.42 6.89
N ALA A 3 -4.35 18.28 8.22
CA ALA A 3 -5.51 17.84 9.00
C ALA A 3 -5.96 18.82 10.10
N ALA A 4 -5.34 20.01 10.24
CA ALA A 4 -5.64 20.92 11.35
C ALA A 4 -7.11 21.39 11.39
N ASP A 5 -7.74 21.54 10.22
CA ASP A 5 -9.12 22.04 10.09
C ASP A 5 -10.18 20.92 10.03
N ARG A 6 -9.79 19.66 10.23
CA ARG A 6 -10.74 18.54 10.23
C ARG A 6 -11.46 18.48 11.57
N ASP A 7 -12.79 18.60 11.57
CA ASP A 7 -13.61 18.33 12.74
C ASP A 7 -13.97 16.83 12.81
N PRO A 8 -13.38 16.06 13.77
CA PRO A 8 -13.67 14.64 13.91
C PRO A 8 -15.13 14.39 14.33
N ARG A 9 -15.78 15.30 15.06
CA ARG A 9 -17.17 15.14 15.51
C ARG A 9 -18.14 15.32 14.36
N ALA A 10 -17.95 16.37 13.55
CA ALA A 10 -18.76 16.58 12.35
C ALA A 10 -18.64 15.38 11.39
N THR A 11 -17.42 14.85 11.23
CA THR A 11 -17.16 13.65 10.41
C THR A 11 -17.86 12.42 10.97
N ALA A 12 -17.74 12.16 12.27
CA ALA A 12 -18.41 11.03 12.92
C ALA A 12 -19.94 11.12 12.81
N ALA A 13 -20.51 12.31 13.00
CA ALA A 13 -21.95 12.55 12.85
C ALA A 13 -22.42 12.35 11.40
N TRP A 14 -21.61 12.74 10.42
CA TRP A 14 -21.90 12.47 9.01
C TRP A 14 -21.88 10.97 8.73
N LEU A 15 -20.86 10.24 9.19
CA LEU A 15 -20.73 8.79 8.99
C LEU A 15 -21.89 8.03 9.64
N ALA A 16 -22.25 8.35 10.88
CA ALA A 16 -23.35 7.70 11.59
C ALA A 16 -24.71 7.84 10.87
N ARG A 17 -24.90 8.93 10.10
CA ARG A 17 -26.12 9.15 9.32
C ARG A 17 -26.14 8.42 7.98
N HIS A 18 -24.98 8.09 7.41
CA HIS A 18 -24.88 7.64 6.02
C HIS A 18 -24.29 6.23 5.87
N LEU A 19 -23.63 5.69 6.88
CA LEU A 19 -23.25 4.30 6.91
C LEU A 19 -24.46 3.44 7.27
N GLY A 20 -24.65 2.35 6.52
CA GLY A 20 -25.66 1.35 6.85
C GLY A 20 -25.40 0.76 8.24
N THR A 21 -26.47 0.36 8.92
CA THR A 21 -26.41 -0.34 10.20
C THR A 21 -26.35 -1.86 10.04
N ASP A 22 -26.05 -2.33 8.82
CA ASP A 22 -25.93 -3.76 8.55
C ASP A 22 -24.89 -4.35 9.50
N PRO A 23 -25.18 -5.52 10.10
CA PRO A 23 -24.22 -6.22 10.93
C PRO A 23 -22.93 -6.41 10.13
N VAL A 24 -21.82 -5.95 10.69
CA VAL A 24 -20.51 -6.31 10.15
C VAL A 24 -20.40 -7.82 10.26
N GLY A 25 -20.39 -8.50 9.11
CA GLY A 25 -20.26 -9.94 9.08
C GLY A 25 -19.01 -10.36 9.86
N ASP A 26 -19.16 -11.41 10.67
CA ASP A 26 -18.04 -11.93 11.44
C ASP A 26 -16.98 -12.42 10.45
N ARG A 27 -15.84 -11.72 10.43
CA ARG A 27 -14.73 -12.13 9.59
C ARG A 27 -14.03 -13.25 10.33
N THR A 28 -14.11 -14.46 9.78
CA THR A 28 -13.28 -15.56 10.25
C THR A 28 -11.82 -15.11 10.21
N GLN A 29 -11.26 -14.80 11.38
CA GLN A 29 -9.85 -14.49 11.48
C GLN A 29 -9.09 -15.78 11.22
N PRO A 30 -8.13 -15.80 10.28
CA PRO A 30 -7.27 -16.96 10.11
C PRO A 30 -6.57 -17.25 11.44
N ALA A 31 -6.47 -18.52 11.81
CA ALA A 31 -5.66 -18.91 12.95
C ALA A 31 -4.24 -18.32 12.80
N PRO A 32 -3.60 -17.84 13.87
CA PRO A 32 -2.28 -17.26 13.80
C PRO A 32 -1.29 -18.27 13.20
N ALA A 33 -0.83 -17.98 11.99
CA ALA A 33 0.18 -18.76 11.30
C ALA A 33 1.54 -18.10 11.50
N ARG A 34 2.60 -18.92 11.60
CA ARG A 34 3.97 -18.42 11.56
C ARG A 34 4.27 -17.98 10.13
N ALA A 35 4.50 -16.68 9.95
CA ALA A 35 4.98 -16.13 8.69
C ALA A 35 6.51 -16.02 8.72
N GLU A 36 7.13 -16.28 7.57
CA GLU A 36 8.52 -15.90 7.34
C GLU A 36 8.54 -14.45 6.86
N THR A 37 9.32 -13.60 7.52
CA THR A 37 9.46 -12.18 7.16
C THR A 37 10.80 -11.95 6.47
N ALA A 38 10.77 -11.25 5.34
CA ALA A 38 11.97 -10.79 4.64
C ALA A 38 11.89 -9.28 4.40
N GLU A 39 13.00 -8.59 4.59
CA GLU A 39 13.13 -7.15 4.35
C GLU A 39 13.93 -6.88 3.08
N PHE A 40 13.47 -5.90 2.31
CA PHE A 40 14.09 -5.49 1.05
C PHE A 40 14.50 -4.04 1.15
N ARG A 41 15.77 -3.75 0.84
CA ARG A 41 16.25 -2.36 0.78
C ARG A 41 15.74 -1.69 -0.49
N MET A 42 15.25 -0.46 -0.34
CA MET A 42 15.02 0.41 -1.49
C MET A 42 16.36 0.66 -2.21
N PRO A 43 16.39 0.62 -3.56
CA PRO A 43 17.60 0.94 -4.31
C PRO A 43 18.14 2.35 -4.03
N GLU A 44 17.24 3.31 -3.80
CA GLU A 44 17.57 4.65 -3.33
C GLU A 44 17.19 4.74 -1.85
N PRO A 45 18.15 4.78 -0.91
CA PRO A 45 17.86 4.68 0.53
C PRO A 45 16.93 5.76 1.08
N GLN A 46 16.94 6.96 0.50
CA GLN A 46 16.08 8.06 0.96
C GLN A 46 14.70 8.05 0.28
N ASP A 47 14.49 7.22 -0.75
CA ASP A 47 13.26 7.18 -1.51
C ASP A 47 12.23 6.26 -0.84
N LEU A 48 11.66 6.76 0.26
CA LEU A 48 10.76 6.00 1.14
C LEU A 48 9.66 5.27 0.34
N PRO A 49 9.31 4.02 0.70
CA PRO A 49 8.25 3.30 0.02
C PRO A 49 6.89 3.97 0.28
N HIS A 50 6.13 4.24 -0.78
CA HIS A 50 4.83 4.92 -0.70
C HIS A 50 3.64 3.95 -0.85
N ASP A 51 3.58 3.19 -1.96
CA ASP A 51 2.52 2.21 -2.25
C ASP A 51 3.12 0.87 -2.72
N VAL A 52 2.31 -0.20 -2.61
CA VAL A 52 2.64 -1.56 -3.04
C VAL A 52 1.53 -2.18 -3.89
N ALA A 53 1.90 -2.96 -4.90
CA ALA A 53 1.00 -3.82 -5.67
C ALA A 53 1.62 -5.20 -5.89
N VAL A 54 0.78 -6.24 -6.01
CA VAL A 54 1.23 -7.62 -6.28
C VAL A 54 0.55 -8.08 -7.56
N GLU A 55 1.34 -8.43 -8.58
CA GLU A 55 0.83 -9.03 -9.81
C GLU A 55 0.39 -10.47 -9.57
N ALA A 56 -0.47 -11.01 -10.45
CA ALA A 56 -0.89 -12.43 -10.40
C ALA A 56 0.30 -13.41 -10.47
N SER A 57 1.43 -12.98 -11.04
CA SER A 57 2.69 -13.73 -11.09
C SER A 57 3.40 -13.85 -9.73
N GLY A 58 2.94 -13.12 -8.70
CA GLY A 58 3.60 -12.97 -7.41
C GLY A 58 4.70 -11.90 -7.41
N THR A 59 4.85 -11.14 -8.50
CA THR A 59 5.77 -9.99 -8.55
C THR A 59 5.25 -8.86 -7.67
N VAL A 60 6.11 -8.30 -6.83
CA VAL A 60 5.79 -7.13 -6.00
C VAL A 60 6.35 -5.86 -6.64
N LEU A 61 5.50 -4.85 -6.77
CA LEU A 61 5.83 -3.53 -7.28
C LEU A 61 5.70 -2.51 -6.14
N VAL A 62 6.67 -1.61 -6.01
CA VAL A 62 6.75 -0.60 -4.94
C VAL A 62 7.05 0.77 -5.53
N THR A 63 6.33 1.80 -5.13
CA THR A 63 6.65 3.19 -5.54
C THR A 63 7.61 3.87 -4.58
N GLY A 64 8.52 4.64 -5.17
CA GLY A 64 9.34 5.60 -4.45
C GLY A 64 8.59 6.91 -4.20
N MET A 65 8.57 7.38 -2.96
CA MET A 65 7.85 8.60 -2.56
C MET A 65 8.42 9.88 -3.19
N PHE A 66 9.74 9.94 -3.41
CA PHE A 66 10.44 11.16 -3.81
C PHE A 66 11.03 11.10 -5.22
N THR A 67 11.45 9.92 -5.70
CA THR A 67 12.08 9.81 -7.02
C THR A 67 11.08 9.64 -8.16
N HIS A 68 9.80 9.41 -7.84
CA HIS A 68 8.74 9.08 -8.80
C HIS A 68 9.02 7.81 -9.62
N ARG A 69 9.84 6.89 -9.08
CA ARG A 69 10.18 5.61 -9.70
C ARG A 69 9.26 4.49 -9.23
N LEU A 70 9.12 3.48 -10.08
CA LEU A 70 8.52 2.19 -9.74
C LEU A 70 9.63 1.14 -9.63
N TYR A 71 9.67 0.45 -8.50
CA TYR A 71 10.60 -0.63 -8.20
C TYR A 71 9.90 -1.96 -8.28
N ARG A 72 10.57 -2.95 -8.88
CA ARG A 72 10.18 -4.35 -8.78
C ARG A 72 11.00 -5.00 -7.67
N ALA A 73 10.33 -5.47 -6.63
CA ALA A 73 11.02 -6.21 -5.57
C ALA A 73 11.57 -7.50 -6.17
N ALA A 74 12.86 -7.72 -5.93
CA ALA A 74 13.52 -8.94 -6.31
C ALA A 74 13.53 -9.90 -5.11
N ARG A 75 13.74 -11.20 -5.33
CA ARG A 75 13.85 -12.16 -4.21
C ARG A 75 15.03 -11.79 -3.30
N PRO A 76 15.05 -12.23 -2.03
CA PRO A 76 16.18 -11.96 -1.14
C PRO A 76 17.50 -12.36 -1.82
N GLY A 77 18.44 -11.42 -1.95
CA GLY A 77 19.72 -11.62 -2.66
C GLY A 77 19.74 -11.17 -4.13
N GLN A 78 18.63 -10.74 -4.71
CA GLN A 78 18.57 -10.16 -6.06
C GLN A 78 18.49 -8.63 -6.01
N ARG A 79 19.02 -7.94 -7.03
CA ARG A 79 18.92 -6.47 -7.14
C ARG A 79 17.52 -6.08 -7.62
N PRO A 80 16.84 -5.10 -6.98
CA PRO A 80 15.56 -4.61 -7.48
C PRO A 80 15.72 -3.98 -8.87
N LEU A 81 14.74 -4.21 -9.75
CA LEU A 81 14.70 -3.60 -11.08
C LEU A 81 13.93 -2.28 -11.00
N VAL A 82 14.54 -1.20 -11.47
CA VAL A 82 13.86 0.08 -11.66
C VAL A 82 13.13 0.04 -12.99
N LEU A 83 11.80 0.16 -12.95
CA LEU A 83 11.01 0.28 -14.17
C LEU A 83 11.06 1.75 -14.64
N PRO A 84 11.33 2.02 -15.92
CA PRO A 84 11.49 3.37 -16.45
C PRO A 84 10.15 4.07 -16.66
N LEU A 85 9.31 4.11 -15.62
CA LEU A 85 8.07 4.86 -15.60
C LEU A 85 8.32 6.20 -14.93
N GLN A 86 8.32 7.27 -15.72
CA GLN A 86 8.33 8.63 -15.17
C GLN A 86 6.95 8.95 -14.61
N TYR A 87 6.89 9.62 -13.44
CA TYR A 87 5.65 9.97 -12.76
C TYR A 87 4.78 8.76 -12.40
N ALA A 88 5.39 7.72 -11.84
CA ALA A 88 4.62 6.62 -11.25
C ALA A 88 3.70 7.17 -10.15
N ARG A 89 2.43 7.43 -10.51
CA ARG A 89 1.31 7.72 -9.61
C ARG A 89 0.35 6.52 -9.56
N PRO A 90 0.81 5.28 -9.31
CA PRO A 90 -0.10 4.15 -9.26
C PRO A 90 -0.93 4.29 -7.99
N ARG A 91 -2.12 4.88 -8.15
CA ARG A 91 -3.24 4.47 -7.32
C ARG A 91 -3.49 3.03 -7.74
N CYS A 92 -3.24 2.10 -6.82
CA CYS A 92 -3.56 0.67 -6.87
C CYS A 92 -4.12 0.19 -8.23
N PRO A 93 -3.37 -0.53 -9.08
CA PRO A 93 -3.94 -1.09 -10.29
C PRO A 93 -4.95 -2.18 -9.89
N VAL A 94 -6.24 -1.86 -10.03
CA VAL A 94 -7.30 -2.86 -10.02
C VAL A 94 -7.11 -3.68 -11.30
N GLY A 95 -6.92 -4.99 -11.15
CA GLY A 95 -6.70 -5.90 -12.26
C GLY A 95 -7.82 -5.81 -13.31
N VAL A 96 -7.42 -5.76 -14.57
CA VAL A 96 -8.24 -6.07 -15.75
C VAL A 96 -7.87 -7.46 -16.27
#